data_AF-A0A948MN88-F1
#
_entry.id   AF-A0A948MN88-F1
#
_cell.length_a   1.000
_cell.length_b   1.000
_cell.length_c   1.000
_cell.angle_alpha   90.00
_cell.angle_beta   90.00
_cell.angle_gamma   90.00
#
_symmetry.space_group_name_H-M   'P 1'
#
loop_
_entity.id
_entity.type
_entity.pdbx_description
1 polymer ?
#
loop_
_entity_poly.entity_id
_entity_poly.type
_entity_poly.pdbx_seq_one_letter_code
_entity_poly.pdbx_strand_id
1 'polypeptide(L)'
;DGMSEYRIVWGVMAPTAMPALVAFGIFSLVAHWNDYFWPLIVINSEHLLTPPLGVAAFRNQEAGTDFGPLMAAATIVIAPLVIAFLMAQRRFIEGIALTGMK
;
A
#
# COMPACT_ATOMS: atom_id res chain seq x y z
N ASP A 1 17.47 -26.10 24.25
CA ASP A 1 16.42 -27.13 24.32
C ASP A 1 15.52 -27.15 23.09
N GLY A 2 15.83 -28.04 22.14
CA GLY A 2 14.89 -28.81 21.32
C GLY A 2 13.94 -28.11 20.32
N MET A 3 13.97 -26.79 20.16
CA MET A 3 13.03 -26.10 19.27
C MET A 3 13.44 -26.26 17.80
N SER A 4 12.53 -26.76 16.94
CA SER A 4 12.79 -26.86 15.50
C SER A 4 13.00 -25.47 14.89
N GLU A 5 13.87 -25.37 13.88
CA GLU A 5 14.21 -24.10 13.21
C GLU A 5 12.96 -23.34 12.74
N TYR A 6 11.99 -24.06 12.19
CA TYR A 6 10.69 -23.50 11.79
C TYR A 6 9.95 -22.85 12.96
N ARG A 7 9.97 -23.49 14.14
CA ARG A 7 9.30 -22.98 15.35
C ARG A 7 10.06 -21.80 15.95
N ILE A 8 11.37 -21.72 15.77
CA ILE A 8 12.16 -20.53 16.14
C ILE A 8 11.79 -19.35 15.25
N VAL A 9 11.73 -19.57 13.92
CA VAL A 9 11.36 -18.52 12.96
C VAL A 9 9.97 -17.97 13.25
N TRP A 10 8.95 -18.82 13.35
CA TRP A 10 7.57 -18.36 13.53
C TRP A 10 7.21 -18.01 14.97
N GLY A 11 7.80 -18.70 15.96
CA GLY A 11 7.47 -18.52 17.38
C GLY A 11 8.27 -17.43 18.08
N VAL A 12 9.46 -17.09 17.58
CA VAL A 12 10.37 -16.12 18.23
C VAL A 12 10.75 -14.97 17.29
N MET A 13 11.23 -15.26 16.09
CA MET A 13 11.69 -14.21 15.16
C MET A 13 10.52 -13.40 14.57
N ALA A 14 9.46 -14.06 14.07
CA ALA A 14 8.32 -13.38 13.47
C ALA A 14 7.59 -12.40 14.42
N PRO A 15 7.24 -12.75 15.68
CA PRO A 15 6.58 -11.80 16.58
C PRO A 15 7.48 -10.64 17.00
N THR A 16 8.79 -10.86 17.15
CA THR A 16 9.75 -9.78 17.45
C THR A 16 9.98 -8.85 16.26
N ALA A 17 9.93 -9.39 15.03
CA ALA A 17 9.99 -8.63 13.80
C ALA A 17 8.63 -8.02 13.38
N MET A 18 7.53 -8.32 14.08
CA MET A 18 6.18 -7.91 13.70
C MET A 18 6.04 -6.40 13.48
N PRO A 19 6.62 -5.50 14.29
CA PRO A 19 6.55 -4.05 14.02
C PRO A 19 7.23 -3.67 12.69
N ALA A 20 8.38 -4.26 12.38
CA ALA A 20 9.09 -4.03 11.13
C ALA A 20 8.35 -4.62 9.93
N LEU A 21 7.77 -5.82 10.07
CA LEU A 21 6.96 -6.47 9.04
C LEU A 21 5.68 -5.67 8.73
N VAL A 22 5.03 -5.11 9.75
CA VAL A 22 3.86 -4.24 9.57
C VAL A 22 4.26 -2.96 8.84
N ALA A 23 5.35 -2.31 9.25
CA ALA A 23 5.85 -1.12 8.56
C ALA A 23 6.19 -1.41 7.10
N PHE A 24 6.93 -2.49 6.84
CA PHE A 24 7.24 -2.96 5.49
C PHE A 24 5.98 -3.25 4.67
N GLY A 25 5.00 -3.95 5.25
CA GLY A 25 3.74 -4.27 4.57
C GLY A 25 2.96 -3.02 4.16
N ILE A 26 2.95 -1.98 5.00
CA ILE A 26 2.31 -0.70 4.68
C ILE A 26 3.04 -0.01 3.53
N PHE A 27 4.37 0.11 3.60
CA PHE A 27 5.14 0.71 2.51
C PHE A 27 5.01 -0.07 1.20
N SER A 28 5.01 -1.40 1.26
CA SER A 28 4.83 -2.26 0.08
C SER A 28 3.44 -2.08 -0.54
N LEU A 29 2.38 -2.07 0.29
CA LEU A 29 1.03 -1.81 -0.20
C LEU A 29 0.94 -0.46 -0.89
N VAL A 30 1.46 0.60 -0.28
CA VAL A 30 1.46 1.95 -0.87
C VAL A 30 2.27 1.97 -2.17
N ALA A 31 3.43 1.33 -2.22
CA ALA A 31 4.27 1.28 -3.40
C ALA A 31 3.57 0.59 -4.57
N HIS A 32 3.02 -0.61 -4.35
CA HIS A 32 2.34 -1.37 -5.41
C HIS A 32 0.98 -0.80 -5.80
N TRP A 33 0.27 -0.17 -4.87
CA TRP A 33 -1.02 0.49 -5.16
C TRP A 33 -0.84 1.74 -6.04
N ASN A 34 0.26 2.48 -5.85
CA ASN A 34 0.58 3.67 -6.64
C ASN A 34 1.40 3.36 -7.89
N ASP A 35 1.75 2.09 -8.14
CA ASP A 35 2.52 1.73 -9.31
C ASP A 35 1.70 1.95 -10.59
N TYR A 36 2.24 2.77 -11.47
CA TYR A 36 1.59 3.21 -12.70
C TYR A 36 2.29 2.66 -13.92
N PHE A 37 3.62 2.81 -13.98
CA PHE A 37 4.38 2.52 -15.20
C PHE A 37 4.45 1.04 -15.52
N TRP A 38 4.66 0.18 -14.52
CA TRP A 38 4.73 -1.25 -14.77
C TRP A 38 3.39 -1.81 -15.30
N PRO A 39 2.23 -1.53 -14.64
CA PRO A 39 0.91 -1.86 -15.18
C PRO A 39 0.65 -1.28 -16.57
N LEU A 40 1.02 -0.02 -16.81
CA LEU A 40 0.80 0.64 -18.11
C LEU A 40 1.45 -0.12 -19.28
N ILE A 41 2.61 -0.72 -19.03
CA ILE A 41 3.39 -1.43 -20.05
C ILE A 41 2.88 -2.86 -20.25
N VAL A 42 2.52 -3.56 -19.17
CA VAL A 42 2.23 -5.01 -19.23
C VAL A 42 0.74 -5.31 -19.47
N ILE A 43 -0.16 -4.41 -19.10
CA ILE A 43 -1.60 -4.64 -19.18
C ILE A 43 -2.12 -4.29 -20.57
N ASN A 44 -2.78 -5.25 -21.19
CA ASN A 44 -3.36 -5.13 -22.53
C ASN A 44 -4.90 -5.25 -22.53
N SER A 45 -5.53 -5.34 -21.36
CA SER A 45 -6.97 -5.58 -21.25
C SER A 45 -7.61 -4.70 -20.18
N GLU A 46 -8.76 -4.10 -20.51
CA GLU A 46 -9.44 -3.13 -19.65
C GLU A 46 -9.88 -3.70 -18.29
N HIS A 47 -10.21 -4.99 -18.23
CA HIS A 47 -10.64 -5.63 -16.98
C HIS A 47 -9.50 -5.82 -15.96
N LEU A 48 -8.24 -5.56 -16.35
CA LEU A 48 -7.07 -5.66 -15.48
C LEU A 48 -6.57 -4.28 -15.02
N LEU A 49 -7.23 -3.19 -15.44
CA LEU A 49 -6.76 -1.84 -15.13
C LEU A 49 -6.58 -1.65 -13.62
N THR A 50 -5.37 -1.25 -13.23
CA THR A 50 -5.04 -0.92 -11.86
C THR A 50 -5.68 0.42 -11.48
N PRO A 51 -5.84 0.73 -10.17
CA PRO A 51 -6.47 1.97 -9.74
C PRO A 51 -5.85 3.23 -10.38
N PRO A 52 -4.52 3.38 -10.49
CA PRO A 52 -3.92 4.52 -11.17
C PRO A 52 -4.24 4.59 -12.67
N LEU A 53 -4.28 3.45 -13.36
CA LEU A 53 -4.63 3.39 -14.79
C LEU A 53 -6.11 3.69 -15.03
N GLY A 54 -7.00 3.21 -14.16
CA GLY A 54 -8.43 3.51 -14.21
C GLY A 54 -8.72 5.01 -14.02
N VAL A 55 -7.98 5.69 -13.14
CA VAL A 55 -8.05 7.16 -13.00
C VAL A 55 -7.53 7.83 -14.27
N ALA A 56 -6.42 7.36 -14.83
CA ALA A 56 -5.85 7.92 -16.05
C ALA A 56 -6.76 7.76 -17.28
N ALA A 57 -7.66 6.78 -17.30
CA ALA A 57 -8.63 6.60 -18.37
C ALA A 57 -9.61 7.79 -18.52
N PHE A 58 -9.85 8.57 -17.46
CA PHE A 58 -10.66 9.80 -17.51
C PHE A 58 -9.90 11.00 -18.08
N ARG A 59 -8.59 10.86 -18.34
CA ARG A 59 -7.79 11.86 -19.05
C ARG A 59 -7.84 11.57 -20.53
N ASN A 60 -8.78 12.19 -21.24
CA ASN A 60 -8.84 12.09 -22.69
C ASN A 60 -7.93 13.16 -23.33
N GLN A 61 -6.96 12.73 -24.13
CA GLN A 61 -6.02 13.64 -24.81
C GLN A 61 -6.67 14.39 -25.99
N GLU A 62 -7.74 13.84 -26.57
CA GLU A 62 -8.36 14.36 -27.80
C GLU A 62 -9.64 15.18 -27.52
N ALA A 63 -10.42 14.78 -26.50
CA ALA A 63 -11.71 15.40 -26.17
C ALA A 63 -11.68 16.38 -24.98
N GLY A 64 -10.52 16.55 -24.34
CA GLY A 64 -10.38 17.29 -23.09
C GLY A 64 -10.50 16.40 -21.85
N THR A 65 -9.93 16.86 -20.73
CA THR A 65 -9.96 16.11 -19.47
C THR A 65 -11.28 16.32 -18.73
N ASP A 66 -11.97 15.24 -18.39
CA ASP A 66 -13.19 15.32 -17.60
C ASP A 66 -12.86 15.37 -16.10
N PHE A 67 -12.68 16.59 -15.59
CA PHE A 67 -12.20 16.82 -14.23
C PHE A 67 -13.15 16.28 -13.15
N GLY A 68 -14.46 16.24 -13.40
CA GLY A 68 -15.43 15.74 -12.42
C GLY A 68 -15.21 14.26 -12.09
N PRO A 69 -15.38 13.37 -13.08
CA PRO A 69 -15.08 11.94 -12.94
C PRO A 69 -13.63 11.66 -12.55
N LEU A 70 -12.65 12.41 -13.07
CA LEU A 70 -11.25 12.24 -12.72
C LEU A 70 -11.00 12.48 -11.22
N MET A 71 -11.52 13.58 -10.67
CA MET A 71 -11.36 13.89 -9.24
C MET A 71 -12.14 12.93 -8.35
N ALA A 72 -13.34 12.50 -8.78
CA ALA A 72 -14.12 11.49 -8.06
C ALA A 72 -13.38 10.15 -7.99
N ALA A 73 -12.85 9.66 -9.13
CA ALA A 73 -12.08 8.44 -9.20
C ALA A 73 -10.79 8.53 -8.35
N ALA A 74 -10.05 9.63 -8.46
CA ALA A 74 -8.86 9.86 -7.65
C ALA A 74 -9.17 9.82 -6.15
N THR A 75 -10.27 10.45 -5.73
CA THR A 75 -10.70 10.45 -4.32
C THR A 75 -11.02 9.05 -3.83
N ILE A 76 -11.77 8.25 -4.62
CA ILE A 76 -12.12 6.87 -4.28
C ILE A 76 -10.88 5.99 -4.18
N VAL A 77 -9.92 6.18 -5.09
CA VAL A 77 -8.66 5.39 -5.13
C VAL A 77 -7.73 5.73 -3.96
N ILE A 78 -7.69 6.99 -3.52
CA ILE A 78 -6.83 7.45 -2.42
C ILE A 78 -7.45 7.18 -1.04
N ALA A 79 -8.78 7.24 -0.92
CA ALA A 79 -9.50 7.02 0.34
C ALA A 79 -9.07 5.78 1.15
N PRO A 80 -8.95 4.56 0.57
CA PRO A 80 -8.55 3.38 1.33
C PRO A 80 -7.12 3.49 1.87
N LEU A 81 -6.20 4.12 1.14
CA LEU A 81 -4.83 4.34 1.62
C LEU A 81 -4.81 5.31 2.81
N VAL A 82 -5.62 6.37 2.76
CA VAL A 82 -5.77 7.31 3.87
C VAL A 82 -6.35 6.62 5.09
N ILE A 83 -7.40 5.82 4.93
CA ILE A 83 -8.02 5.05 6.02
C ILE A 83 -6.99 4.08 6.64
N ALA A 84 -6.27 3.32 5.81
CA ALA A 84 -5.23 2.40 6.27
C ALA A 84 -4.12 3.14 7.04
N PHE A 85 -3.68 4.30 6.55
CA PHE A 85 -2.69 5.13 7.22
C PHE A 85 -3.18 5.62 8.58
N LEU A 86 -4.41 6.14 8.68
CA LEU A 86 -5.00 6.61 9.94
C LEU A 86 -5.13 5.48 10.96
N MET A 87 -5.48 4.27 10.52
CA MET A 87 -5.51 3.08 11.39
C MET A 87 -4.10 2.68 11.86
N ALA A 88 -3.10 2.78 10.99
CA ALA A 88 -1.72 2.41 11.31
C ALA A 88 -0.98 3.46 12.15
N GLN A 89 -1.36 4.74 12.06
CA GLN A 89 -0.68 5.86 12.72
C GLN A 89 -0.50 5.65 14.24
N ARG A 90 -1.50 5.09 14.92
CA ARG A 90 -1.40 4.78 16.37
C ARG A 90 -0.32 3.76 16.67
N ARG A 91 -0.19 2.70 15.85
CA ARG A 91 0.82 1.64 16.00
C ARG A 91 2.23 2.13 15.69
N PHE A 92 2.36 3.03 14.71
CA PHE A 92 3.65 3.64 14.36
C PHE A 92 4.18 4.52 15.50
N ILE A 93 3.33 5.32 16.14
CA ILE A 93 3.71 6.18 17.27
C ILE A 93 4.18 5.34 18.47
N GLU A 94 3.47 4.25 18.79
CA GLU A 94 3.85 3.32 19.87
C GLU A 94 5.20 2.62 19.59
N GLY A 95 5.44 2.22 18.33
CA GLY A 95 6.69 1.55 17.93
C GLY A 95 7.92 2.46 17.97
N ILE A 96 7.78 3.73 17.58
CA ILE A 96 8.88 4.72 17.62
C ILE A 96 9.22 5.10 19.06
N ALA A 97 8.22 5.25 19.93
CA ALA A 97 8.42 5.59 21.35
C ALA A 97 9.28 4.54 22.09
N LEU A 98 9.13 3.25 21.75
CA LEU A 98 9.95 2.16 22.29
C LEU A 98 11.43 2.22 21.85
N THR A 99 11.73 2.84 20.70
CA THR A 99 13.10 3.01 20.21
C THR A 99 13.79 4.27 20.74
N GLY A 100 13.02 5.30 21.16
CA GLY A 100 13.54 6.54 21.74
C GLY A 100 13.85 6.49 23.23
N MET A 101 13.40 5.45 23.94
CA MET A 101 13.79 5.16 25.33
C MET A 101 14.96 4.16 25.37
N LYS A 102 16.13 4.59 24.89
CA LYS A 102 17.41 3.94 25.18
C LYS A 102 18.47 5.01 25.41
#